data_AF-A0A388TGV1-F1
#
_entry.id   AF-A0A388TGV1-F1
#
_cell.length_a   1.000
_cell.length_b   1.000
_cell.length_c   1.000
_cell.angle_alpha   90.00
_cell.angle_beta   90.00
_cell.angle_gamma   90.00
#
_symmetry.space_group_name_H-M   'P 1'
#
loop_
_entity.id
_entity.type
_entity.pdbx_description
1 polymer ?
#
loop_
_entity_poly.entity_id
_entity_poly.type
_entity_poly.pdbx_seq_one_letter_code
_entity_poly.pdbx_strand_id
1 'polypeptide(L)'
;MFDNKTVEELKYYVYALEDGQNCIFYIGKGKGNRVFQHELGQLANQDKSTGEDSADISEKNKTIQSIIGKGGKVKSYILAHGLDEQTAFAIEMTLIDLLNIKNKRFNLTNIVRGQHAEISGIASTEDVEV
;
A
#
# COMPACT_ATOMS: atom_id res chain seq x y z
N MET A 1 1.68 -17.00 1.05
CA MET A 1 2.94 -16.81 1.80
C MET A 1 4.10 -17.14 0.89
N PHE A 2 5.15 -16.32 0.91
CA PHE A 2 6.43 -16.53 0.23
C PHE A 2 7.32 -17.51 1.00
N ASP A 3 8.17 -18.24 0.27
CA ASP A 3 9.23 -19.05 0.86
C ASP A 3 10.40 -18.19 1.38
N ASN A 4 11.31 -18.80 2.16
CA ASN A 4 12.40 -18.08 2.81
C ASN A 4 13.33 -17.40 1.81
N LYS A 5 13.64 -18.06 0.69
CA LYS A 5 14.52 -17.51 -0.34
C LYS A 5 13.89 -16.25 -0.97
N THR A 6 12.60 -16.32 -1.27
CA THR A 6 11.83 -15.19 -1.80
C THR A 6 11.78 -14.04 -0.80
N VAL A 7 11.60 -14.32 0.50
CA VAL A 7 11.63 -13.29 1.55
C VAL A 7 12.99 -12.59 1.63
N GLU A 8 14.10 -13.32 1.52
CA GLU A 8 15.46 -12.77 1.54
C GLU A 8 15.72 -11.87 0.33
N GLU A 9 15.31 -12.29 -0.87
CA GLU A 9 15.51 -11.53 -2.12
C GLU A 9 14.58 -10.31 -2.23
N LEU A 10 13.35 -10.40 -1.71
CA LEU A 10 12.36 -9.33 -1.76
C LEU A 10 12.79 -8.07 -0.98
N LYS A 11 13.57 -8.21 0.09
CA LYS A 11 13.94 -7.11 1.00
C LYS A 11 12.70 -6.27 1.39
N TYR A 12 12.76 -4.94 1.25
CA TYR A 12 11.57 -4.10 1.26
C TYR A 12 10.93 -4.05 -0.12
N TYR A 13 9.61 -3.99 -0.13
CA TYR A 13 8.80 -3.93 -1.34
C TYR A 13 7.58 -3.03 -1.14
N VAL A 14 7.00 -2.57 -2.24
CA VAL A 14 5.71 -1.87 -2.27
C VAL A 14 4.68 -2.78 -2.92
N TYR A 15 3.48 -2.84 -2.34
CA TYR A 15 2.40 -3.73 -2.77
C TYR A 15 1.07 -2.98 -2.90
N ALA A 16 0.15 -3.55 -3.67
CA ALA A 16 -1.22 -3.08 -3.81
C ALA A 16 -2.23 -4.16 -3.42
N LEU A 17 -3.38 -3.75 -2.89
CA LEU A 17 -4.56 -4.59 -2.73
C LEU A 17 -5.69 -4.10 -3.64
N GLU A 18 -6.34 -5.06 -4.30
CA GLU A 18 -7.40 -4.85 -5.30
C GLU A 18 -8.67 -5.60 -4.89
N ASP A 19 -9.85 -5.02 -5.15
CA ASP A 19 -11.15 -5.51 -4.68
C ASP A 19 -11.77 -6.66 -5.50
N GLY A 20 -11.09 -7.15 -6.53
CA GLY A 20 -11.58 -8.15 -7.47
C GLY A 20 -12.24 -7.55 -8.73
N GLN A 21 -12.50 -6.25 -8.74
CA GLN A 21 -13.14 -5.49 -9.82
C GLN A 21 -12.17 -4.53 -10.53
N ASN A 22 -10.86 -4.81 -10.43
CA ASN A 22 -9.75 -3.98 -10.91
C ASN A 22 -9.69 -2.59 -10.24
N CYS A 23 -10.20 -2.46 -9.01
CA CYS A 23 -10.05 -1.26 -8.21
C CYS A 23 -8.99 -1.48 -7.11
N ILE A 24 -7.86 -0.78 -7.22
CA ILE A 24 -6.87 -0.72 -6.14
C ILE A 24 -7.45 0.18 -5.04
N PHE A 25 -7.54 -0.37 -3.83
CA PHE A 25 -8.04 0.34 -2.66
C PHE A 25 -6.97 0.55 -1.58
N TYR A 26 -5.79 -0.07 -1.73
CA TYR A 26 -4.72 0.09 -0.76
C TYR A 26 -3.35 -0.05 -1.41
N ILE A 27 -2.42 0.81 -1.02
CA ILE A 27 -0.99 0.70 -1.32
C ILE A 27 -0.25 0.58 0.01
N GLY A 28 0.77 -0.26 0.09
CA GLY A 28 1.57 -0.36 1.31
C GLY A 28 3.02 -0.74 1.04
N LYS A 29 3.91 -0.35 1.95
CA LYS A 29 5.26 -0.90 2.05
C LYS A 29 5.26 -2.16 2.92
N GLY A 30 6.02 -3.18 2.53
CA GLY A 30 6.13 -4.43 3.28
C GLY A 30 7.50 -5.06 3.26
N LYS A 31 7.68 -6.02 4.18
CA LYS A 31 8.81 -6.94 4.26
C LYS A 31 8.29 -8.33 4.62
N GLY A 32 8.98 -9.37 4.16
CA GLY A 32 8.56 -10.75 4.39
C GLY A 32 7.18 -11.04 3.84
N ASN A 33 6.26 -11.46 4.70
CA ASN A 33 4.92 -11.90 4.30
C ASN A 33 3.81 -10.87 4.59
N ARG A 34 4.17 -9.60 4.79
CA ARG A 34 3.22 -8.53 5.12
C ARG A 34 2.05 -8.45 4.13
N VAL A 35 2.32 -8.66 2.84
CA VAL A 35 1.31 -8.55 1.78
C VAL A 35 0.13 -9.50 2.00
N PHE A 36 0.36 -10.65 2.64
CA PHE A 36 -0.66 -11.67 2.92
C PHE A 36 -1.32 -11.53 4.29
N GLN A 37 -0.97 -10.52 5.10
CA GLN A 37 -1.54 -10.38 6.46
C GLN A 37 -3.07 -10.28 6.45
N HIS A 38 -3.66 -9.74 5.39
CA HIS A 38 -5.10 -9.68 5.22
C HIS A 38 -5.79 -11.06 5.11
N GLU A 39 -5.09 -12.07 4.56
CA GLU A 39 -5.62 -13.42 4.35
C GLU A 39 -5.60 -14.27 5.63
N LEU A 40 -4.69 -13.96 6.56
CA LEU A 40 -4.45 -14.76 7.77
C LEU A 40 -5.54 -14.59 8.85
N GLY A 41 -6.61 -13.84 8.58
CA GLY A 41 -7.71 -13.60 9.53
C GLY A 41 -7.29 -12.82 10.78
N GLN A 42 -6.02 -12.43 10.88
CA GLN A 42 -5.49 -11.62 11.97
C GLN A 42 -5.63 -10.16 11.58
N LEU A 43 -6.71 -9.55 12.06
CA LEU A 43 -6.82 -8.12 12.21
C LEU A 43 -5.61 -7.63 13.04
N ALA A 44 -4.55 -7.24 12.32
CA ALA A 44 -3.39 -6.50 12.79
C ALA A 44 -2.71 -7.00 14.07
N ASN A 45 -1.79 -7.94 13.93
CA ASN A 45 -0.57 -7.82 14.73
C ASN A 45 0.28 -6.74 14.08
N GLN A 46 0.41 -5.60 14.78
CA GLN A 46 1.21 -4.46 14.36
C GLN A 46 2.64 -4.92 14.09
N ASP A 47 3.04 -5.03 12.82
CA ASP A 47 4.45 -4.93 12.51
C ASP A 47 4.83 -3.45 12.66
N LYS A 48 5.14 -3.05 13.90
CA LYS A 48 5.59 -1.69 14.23
C LYS A 48 6.85 -1.27 13.45
N SER A 49 7.52 -2.24 12.83
CA SER A 49 8.70 -2.08 12.00
C SER A 49 8.45 -1.32 10.69
N THR A 50 7.20 -1.18 10.24
CA THR A 50 6.90 -0.50 8.97
C THR A 50 6.20 0.86 9.12
N GLY A 51 5.82 1.25 10.34
CA GLY A 51 5.21 2.56 10.60
C GLY A 51 3.77 2.74 10.10
N GLU A 52 3.03 1.66 9.82
CA GLU A 52 1.61 1.79 9.40
C GLU A 52 0.74 2.34 10.55
N ASP A 53 -0.04 3.39 10.25
CA ASP A 53 -0.93 4.03 11.21
C ASP A 53 -2.11 3.15 11.61
N SER A 54 -2.53 3.25 12.88
CA SER A 54 -3.62 2.43 13.43
C SER A 54 -4.97 2.70 12.74
N ALA A 55 -5.16 3.92 12.25
CA ALA A 55 -6.35 4.31 11.50
C ALA A 55 -6.36 3.71 10.08
N ASP A 56 -5.22 3.67 9.37
CA ASP A 56 -5.06 3.04 8.06
C ASP A 56 -5.39 1.54 8.12
N ILE A 57 -4.89 0.89 9.16
CA ILE A 57 -5.15 -0.51 9.44
C ILE A 57 -6.65 -0.75 9.62
N SER A 58 -7.35 0.12 10.35
CA SER A 58 -8.79 0.01 10.58
C SER A 58 -9.58 0.12 9.27
N GLU A 59 -9.27 1.10 8.43
CA GLU A 59 -10.02 1.34 7.19
C GLU A 59 -9.75 0.27 6.13
N LYS A 60 -8.49 -0.15 5.99
CA LYS A 60 -8.09 -1.32 5.19
C LYS A 60 -8.90 -2.55 5.60
N ASN A 61 -8.95 -2.86 6.90
CA ASN A 61 -9.63 -4.05 7.41
C ASN A 61 -11.14 -4.02 7.19
N LYS A 62 -11.79 -2.87 7.37
CA LYS A 62 -13.22 -2.71 7.05
C LYS A 62 -13.50 -2.98 5.58
N THR A 63 -12.64 -2.47 4.70
CA THR A 63 -12.78 -2.64 3.25
C THR A 63 -12.62 -4.11 2.85
N ILE A 64 -11.60 -4.79 3.39
CA ILE A 64 -11.40 -6.24 3.20
C ILE A 64 -12.63 -7.03 3.67
N GLN A 65 -13.15 -6.75 4.87
CA GLN A 65 -14.35 -7.43 5.39
C GLN A 65 -15.58 -7.20 4.50
N SER A 66 -15.75 -5.98 3.98
CA SER A 66 -16.84 -5.64 3.05
C SER A 66 -16.74 -6.42 1.73
N ILE A 67 -15.53 -6.54 1.18
CA ILE A 67 -15.27 -7.32 -0.05
C ILE A 67 -15.59 -8.80 0.17
N ILE A 68 -15.06 -9.38 1.26
CA ILE A 68 -15.28 -10.80 1.60
C ILE A 68 -16.75 -11.07 1.90
N GLY A 69 -17.43 -10.18 2.63
CA GLY A 69 -18.85 -10.31 2.96
C GLY A 69 -19.77 -10.30 1.74
N LYS A 70 -19.32 -9.74 0.61
CA LYS A 70 -20.02 -9.78 -0.69
C LYS A 70 -19.64 -11.00 -1.54
N GLY A 71 -18.84 -11.94 -1.01
CA GLY A 71 -18.31 -13.09 -1.76
C GLY A 71 -17.16 -12.73 -2.70
N GLY A 72 -16.60 -11.52 -2.59
CA GLY A 72 -15.45 -11.07 -3.36
C GLY A 72 -14.13 -11.64 -2.84
N LYS A 73 -13.06 -11.41 -3.60
CA LYS A 73 -11.69 -11.80 -3.23
C LYS A 73 -10.76 -10.62 -3.39
N VAL A 74 -9.99 -10.35 -2.34
CA VAL A 74 -8.89 -9.38 -2.40
C VAL A 74 -7.74 -10.00 -3.19
N LYS A 75 -7.22 -9.29 -4.18
CA LYS A 75 -6.00 -9.68 -4.88
C LYS A 75 -4.85 -8.80 -4.40
N SER A 76 -3.66 -9.37 -4.33
CA SER A 76 -2.45 -8.67 -3.93
C SER A 76 -1.41 -8.68 -5.05
N TYR A 77 -0.69 -7.56 -5.18
CA TYR A 77 0.34 -7.38 -6.21
C TYR A 77 1.59 -6.76 -5.59
N ILE A 78 2.77 -7.20 -6.02
CA ILE A 78 4.03 -6.52 -5.74
C ILE A 78 4.30 -5.54 -6.87
N LEU A 79 4.45 -4.25 -6.53
CA LEU A 79 4.66 -3.17 -7.49
C LEU A 79 6.15 -2.85 -7.71
N ALA A 80 6.94 -2.95 -6.64
CA ALA A 80 8.39 -2.78 -6.64
C ALA A 80 8.99 -3.59 -5.49
N HIS A 81 10.19 -4.17 -5.67
CA HIS A 81 10.83 -5.02 -4.65
C HIS A 81 12.36 -4.97 -4.72
N GLY A 82 13.02 -5.59 -3.74
CA GLY A 82 14.50 -5.59 -3.63
C GLY A 82 15.05 -4.25 -3.13
N LEU A 83 14.20 -3.44 -2.50
CA LEU A 83 14.49 -2.06 -2.13
C LEU A 83 15.11 -1.97 -0.73
N ASP A 84 15.81 -0.86 -0.49
CA ASP A 84 15.97 -0.35 0.87
C ASP A 84 14.66 0.29 1.37
N GLU A 85 14.59 0.55 2.67
CA GLU A 85 13.38 1.08 3.29
C GLU A 85 13.01 2.50 2.83
N GLN A 86 13.99 3.37 2.63
CA GLN A 86 13.74 4.77 2.25
C GLN A 86 13.18 4.83 0.84
N THR A 87 13.76 4.05 -0.08
CA THR A 87 13.28 3.94 -1.46
C THR A 87 11.86 3.37 -1.50
N ALA A 88 11.58 2.31 -0.74
CA ALA A 88 10.24 1.74 -0.68
C ALA A 88 9.21 2.74 -0.13
N PHE A 89 9.59 3.53 0.87
CA PHE A 89 8.74 4.59 1.42
C PHE A 89 8.46 5.69 0.39
N ALA A 90 9.48 6.18 -0.33
CA ALA A 90 9.29 7.20 -1.36
C ALA A 90 8.36 6.73 -2.50
N ILE A 91 8.51 5.47 -2.93
CA ILE A 91 7.62 4.86 -3.95
C ILE A 91 6.19 4.71 -3.43
N GLU A 92 6.01 4.22 -2.21
CA GLU A 92 4.70 4.10 -1.56
C GLU A 92 3.97 5.44 -1.55
N MET A 93 4.62 6.50 -1.07
CA MET A 93 4.04 7.84 -1.01
C MET A 93 3.68 8.36 -2.42
N THR A 94 4.58 8.21 -3.38
CA THR A 94 4.37 8.64 -4.78
C THR A 94 3.14 7.96 -5.40
N LEU A 95 2.97 6.65 -5.16
CA LEU A 95 1.84 5.88 -5.69
C LEU A 95 0.53 6.24 -5.01
N ILE A 96 0.54 6.47 -3.70
CA ILE A 96 -0.63 6.95 -2.96
C ILE A 96 -1.08 8.30 -3.53
N ASP A 97 -0.15 9.25 -3.70
CA ASP A 97 -0.44 10.56 -4.24
C ASP A 97 -0.98 10.47 -5.69
N LEU A 98 -0.36 9.64 -6.54
CA LEU A 98 -0.77 9.47 -7.94
C LEU A 98 -2.21 8.95 -8.07
N LEU A 99 -2.55 7.92 -7.29
CA LEU A 99 -3.87 7.30 -7.34
C LEU A 99 -4.95 8.21 -6.73
N ASN A 100 -4.59 9.02 -5.73
CA ASN A 100 -5.49 10.02 -5.16
C ASN A 100 -5.79 11.18 -6.12
N ILE A 101 -4.82 11.63 -6.93
CA ILE A 101 -5.00 12.79 -7.83
C ILE A 101 -5.80 12.42 -9.09
N LYS A 102 -5.59 11.23 -9.65
CA LYS A 102 -6.01 10.94 -11.03
C LYS A 102 -7.37 10.25 -11.17
N ASN A 103 -7.98 9.71 -10.12
CA ASN A 103 -9.11 8.79 -10.32
C ASN A 103 -10.21 8.83 -9.26
N LYS A 104 -11.41 9.29 -9.64
CA LYS A 104 -12.66 9.04 -8.90
C LYS A 104 -13.02 7.55 -8.77
N ARG A 105 -12.33 6.69 -9.54
CA ARG A 105 -12.55 5.24 -9.57
C ARG A 105 -11.69 4.49 -8.53
N PHE A 106 -10.59 5.07 -8.05
CA PHE A 106 -9.72 4.48 -7.04
C PHE A 106 -9.91 5.24 -5.73
N ASN A 107 -10.53 4.60 -4.74
CA ASN A 107 -10.69 5.17 -3.40
C ASN A 107 -9.71 4.46 -2.47
N LEU A 108 -8.49 5.01 -2.37
CA LEU A 108 -7.49 4.47 -1.46
C LEU A 108 -7.94 4.64 0.00
N THR A 109 -7.75 3.60 0.80
CA THR A 109 -8.06 3.60 2.25
C THR A 109 -6.87 4.04 3.10
N ASN A 110 -5.71 4.30 2.49
CA ASN A 110 -4.56 4.93 3.14
C ASN A 110 -4.96 6.34 3.63
N ILE A 111 -4.84 6.61 4.93
CA ILE A 111 -5.14 7.91 5.53
C ILE A 111 -3.88 8.78 5.51
N VAL A 112 -2.70 8.18 5.68
CA VAL A 112 -1.43 8.90 5.48
C VAL A 112 -1.27 9.21 4.00
N ARG A 113 -1.47 10.48 3.65
CA ARG A 113 -0.98 11.07 2.41
C ARG A 113 0.52 11.34 2.57
N GLY A 114 1.27 11.39 1.47
CA GLY A 114 2.68 11.76 1.53
C GLY A 114 2.87 13.05 2.32
N GLN A 115 3.39 12.97 3.56
CA GLN A 115 3.70 14.15 4.40
C GLN A 115 4.77 15.06 3.77
N HIS A 116 5.32 14.66 2.62
CA HIS A 116 6.29 15.41 1.81
C HIS A 116 5.69 15.97 0.52
N ALA A 117 4.36 15.91 0.33
CA ALA A 117 3.72 16.45 -0.86
C ALA A 117 4.01 17.95 -1.07
N GLU A 118 4.19 18.70 0.01
CA GLU A 118 4.49 20.14 -0.01
C GLU A 118 5.95 20.49 -0.36
N ILE A 119 6.89 19.52 -0.36
CA ILE A 119 8.33 19.79 -0.61
C ILE A 119 8.86 19.00 -1.82
N SER A 120 8.36 17.79 -2.10
CA SER A 120 8.84 16.94 -3.21
C SER A 120 7.81 15.93 -3.72
N GLY A 121 6.51 16.13 -3.48
CA GLY A 121 5.47 15.26 -4.01
C GLY A 121 5.04 15.63 -5.43
N ILE A 122 3.80 15.28 -5.77
CA ILE A 122 3.27 15.58 -7.10
C ILE A 122 3.09 17.08 -7.26
N ALA A 123 3.92 17.66 -8.13
CA ALA A 123 3.85 19.04 -8.58
C ALA A 123 3.55 19.08 -10.09
N SER A 124 2.93 20.16 -10.58
CA SER A 124 2.82 20.37 -12.02
C SER A 124 4.20 20.66 -12.62
N THR A 125 4.35 20.49 -13.93
CA THR A 125 5.60 20.83 -14.61
C THR A 125 5.95 22.31 -14.44
N GLU A 126 4.93 23.16 -14.37
CA GLU A 126 5.00 24.60 -14.18
C GLU A 126 5.42 24.98 -12.76
N ASP A 127 5.03 24.20 -11.74
CA ASP A 127 5.41 24.47 -10.34
C ASP A 127 6.87 24.09 -10.03
N VAL A 128 7.50 23.25 -10.87
CA VAL A 128 8.88 22.76 -10.70
C VAL A 128 9.88 23.55 -11.56
N GLU A 129 9.40 24.26 -12.57
CA GLU A 129 10.21 25.09 -13.46
C GLU A 129 10.69 26.37 -12.73
N VAL A 130 12.00 26.65 -12.77
CA VAL A 130 12.67 27.79 -12.10
C VAL A 130 13.19 28.80 -13.12
#